data_AF-A0A0V8S015-F1
#
_entry.id   AF-A0A0V8S015-F1
#
_cell.length_a   1.000
_cell.length_b   1.000
_cell.length_c   1.000
_cell.angle_alpha   90.00
_cell.angle_beta   90.00
_cell.angle_gamma   90.00
#
_symmetry.space_group_name_H-M   'P 1'
#
loop_
_entity.id
_entity.type
_entity.pdbx_description
1 polymer ?
#
loop_
_entity_poly.entity_id
_entity_poly.type
_entity_poly.pdbx_seq_one_letter_code
_entity_poly.pdbx_strand_id
1 'polypeptide(L)'
;MVAMLISGAPAFATEPLTTSTSITDPEGWLDKENRARIDDYIHRAEVQGFEVRVAIVPNFSNVNPPDWCSRSLANSADSVSDILYVVAYEERSDIYCTRGNPTQKYLLTIAHKAAQRAFKTDPLTPEDAAEAAVSFISSLQNMGYGEYAHRAELNTASQKSASSETAASDDYESVVSIVILLILTGATTVWGLSRRRAQLEKADDTSEVNPPLHTPVRREALRAAAEAHRRLLEAEEQVRAAEEDWNFARAQFGSAAAEEYGRRLEAAKEAIARGFDTHKQIEQTPDSHTKQRLATTITEDLDKNLPPLQDARKEFEAQREKRSSLPKQLADARERLVEELADLERSKEELFSIAGLYPESMLASLQDNPQRAAQLLESAQTALETTSAHLDTDPTRAASALDTAQRALTMANAQTGAIFSAKTDLDAFHERLTASIGSVSTAVSDVKRLDSSNAFSPLLDEADAAIARGQRALVSDEDPLGALENLRDMELRMEAILTTLTTQ
;
A
#
# COMPACT_ATOMS: atom_id res chain seq x y z
N MET A 1 65.23 -11.00 39.92
CA MET A 1 63.89 -10.52 39.54
C MET A 1 64.03 -9.98 38.12
N VAL A 2 63.78 -10.84 37.13
CA VAL A 2 63.90 -10.49 35.70
C VAL A 2 62.50 -10.67 35.13
N ALA A 3 61.86 -9.56 34.78
CA ALA A 3 60.54 -9.52 34.18
C ALA A 3 60.63 -10.03 32.73
N MET A 4 59.95 -11.14 32.46
CA MET A 4 59.67 -11.57 31.09
C MET A 4 58.46 -10.79 30.57
N LEU A 5 58.73 -9.87 29.66
CA LEU A 5 57.74 -9.25 28.78
C LEU A 5 57.23 -10.33 27.82
N ILE A 6 55.99 -10.78 28.02
CA ILE A 6 55.23 -11.49 26.98
C ILE A 6 54.66 -10.40 26.08
N SER A 7 55.25 -10.27 24.90
CA SER A 7 54.76 -9.42 23.82
C SER A 7 53.36 -9.87 23.41
N GLY A 8 52.34 -9.05 23.71
CA GLY A 8 51.03 -9.17 23.07
C GLY A 8 51.20 -8.89 21.59
N ALA A 9 50.84 -9.86 20.74
CA ALA A 9 50.65 -9.59 19.32
C ALA A 9 49.57 -8.49 19.19
N PRO A 10 49.74 -7.52 18.27
CA PRO A 10 48.69 -6.56 18.02
C PRO A 10 47.45 -7.32 17.53
N ALA A 11 46.31 -7.10 18.20
CA ALA A 11 45.01 -7.49 17.68
C ALA A 11 44.80 -6.69 16.39
N PHE A 12 45.09 -7.31 15.25
CA PHE A 12 44.74 -6.73 13.95
C PHE A 12 43.22 -6.61 13.90
N ALA A 13 42.73 -5.42 13.55
CA ALA A 13 41.33 -5.23 13.21
C ALA A 13 40.96 -6.28 12.16
N THR A 14 39.89 -7.05 12.42
CA THR A 14 39.35 -8.03 11.49
C THR A 14 38.78 -7.26 10.29
N GLU A 15 39.61 -7.08 9.25
CA GLU A 15 39.17 -6.55 7.96
C GLU A 15 38.01 -7.42 7.42
N PRO A 16 37.03 -6.84 6.69
CA PRO A 16 35.94 -7.60 6.08
C PRO A 16 36.46 -8.82 5.31
N LEU A 17 36.05 -10.01 5.76
CA LEU A 17 36.69 -11.28 5.39
C LEU A 17 36.35 -11.70 3.96
N THR A 18 37.32 -12.32 3.28
CA THR A 18 37.10 -13.13 2.08
C THR A 18 36.65 -14.53 2.52
N THR A 19 35.35 -14.82 2.45
CA THR A 19 34.78 -16.12 2.86
C THR A 19 34.82 -17.13 1.69
N SER A 20 35.96 -17.83 1.52
CA SER A 20 36.14 -18.83 0.45
C SER A 20 35.59 -20.22 0.80
N THR A 21 35.04 -20.41 2.00
CA THR A 21 34.54 -21.68 2.53
C THR A 21 33.17 -21.48 3.20
N SER A 22 32.37 -22.55 3.26
CA SER A 22 31.03 -22.55 3.86
C SER A 22 31.02 -22.08 5.33
N ILE A 23 32.11 -22.35 6.06
CA ILE A 23 32.38 -21.82 7.40
C ILE A 23 33.69 -21.04 7.36
N THR A 24 33.67 -19.78 7.80
CA THR A 24 34.85 -18.93 7.97
C THR A 24 35.12 -18.72 9.46
N ASP A 25 36.30 -19.11 9.92
CA ASP A 25 36.77 -18.97 11.30
C ASP A 25 38.28 -18.71 11.25
N PRO A 26 38.71 -17.43 11.17
CA PRO A 26 40.09 -17.07 10.88
C PRO A 26 41.05 -17.36 12.03
N GLU A 27 40.54 -17.39 13.27
CA GLU A 27 41.34 -17.65 14.47
C GLU A 27 41.34 -19.12 14.86
N GLY A 28 40.57 -19.96 14.16
CA GLY A 28 40.42 -21.38 14.48
C GLY A 28 39.81 -21.59 15.85
N TRP A 29 38.89 -20.70 16.24
CA TRP A 29 38.29 -20.66 17.56
C TRP A 29 37.24 -21.76 17.77
N LEU A 30 36.55 -22.19 16.71
CA LEU A 30 35.65 -23.35 16.76
C LEU A 30 36.43 -24.66 16.88
N ASP A 31 36.04 -25.50 17.84
CA ASP A 31 36.50 -26.88 17.87
C ASP A 31 35.94 -27.71 16.69
N LYS A 32 36.53 -28.89 16.48
CA LYS A 32 36.18 -29.78 15.36
C LYS A 32 34.74 -30.29 15.42
N GLU A 33 34.19 -30.48 16.62
CA GLU A 33 32.84 -31.02 16.82
C GLU A 33 31.79 -29.98 16.44
N ASN A 34 31.93 -28.77 16.98
CA ASN A 34 31.07 -27.63 16.68
C ASN A 34 31.15 -27.24 15.19
N ARG A 35 32.36 -27.27 14.61
CA ARG A 35 32.53 -27.03 13.17
C ARG A 35 31.80 -28.07 12.31
N ALA A 36 31.96 -29.36 12.62
CA ALA A 36 31.27 -30.43 11.89
C ALA A 36 29.75 -30.35 12.02
N ARG A 37 29.26 -29.94 13.19
CA ARG A 37 27.83 -29.72 13.45
C ARG A 37 27.25 -28.61 12.56
N ILE A 38 27.94 -27.47 12.44
CA ILE A 38 27.48 -26.37 11.57
C ILE A 38 27.49 -26.84 10.10
N ASP A 39 28.55 -27.52 9.67
CA ASP A 39 28.75 -28.00 8.30
C ASP A 39 27.61 -28.93 7.84
N ASP A 40 27.19 -29.86 8.71
CA ASP A 40 26.07 -30.77 8.47
C ASP A 40 24.73 -30.03 8.24
N TYR A 41 24.49 -28.93 8.96
CA TYR A 41 23.31 -28.09 8.73
C TYR A 41 23.40 -27.28 7.45
N ILE A 42 24.57 -26.75 7.10
CA ILE A 42 24.80 -26.05 5.84
C ILE A 42 24.53 -27.01 4.67
N HIS A 43 25.09 -28.22 4.71
CA HIS A 43 24.90 -29.21 3.64
C HIS A 43 23.42 -29.59 3.46
N ARG A 44 22.65 -29.72 4.55
CA ARG A 44 21.20 -29.92 4.47
C ARG A 44 20.47 -28.74 3.83
N ALA A 45 20.92 -27.50 4.07
CA ALA A 45 20.30 -26.31 3.48
C ALA A 45 20.52 -26.28 1.97
N GLU A 46 21.73 -26.63 1.52
CA GLU A 46 22.06 -26.77 0.09
C GLU A 46 21.14 -27.79 -0.59
N VAL A 47 20.92 -28.96 0.03
CA VAL A 47 19.99 -29.99 -0.47
C VAL A 47 18.54 -29.49 -0.55
N GLN A 48 18.15 -28.54 0.30
CA GLN A 48 16.82 -27.92 0.30
C GLN A 48 16.70 -26.73 -0.67
N GLY A 49 17.77 -26.35 -1.38
CA GLY A 49 17.74 -25.33 -2.41
C GLY A 49 18.04 -23.91 -1.92
N PHE A 50 18.79 -23.74 -0.83
CA PHE A 50 19.36 -22.45 -0.46
C PHE A 50 20.77 -22.58 0.11
N GLU A 51 21.64 -21.61 -0.20
CA GLU A 51 23.05 -21.61 0.20
C GLU A 51 23.29 -20.65 1.37
N VAL A 52 23.75 -21.15 2.51
CA VAL A 52 24.04 -20.34 3.70
C VAL A 52 25.50 -20.47 4.10
N ARG A 53 26.16 -19.33 4.35
CA ARG A 53 27.53 -19.29 4.87
C ARG A 53 27.55 -18.75 6.29
N VAL A 54 28.48 -19.28 7.10
CA VAL A 54 28.66 -18.88 8.50
C VAL A 54 30.05 -18.30 8.69
N ALA A 55 30.15 -17.14 9.35
CA ALA A 55 31.41 -16.55 9.79
C ALA A 55 31.43 -16.39 11.32
N ILE A 56 32.49 -16.89 11.96
CA ILE A 56 32.73 -16.72 13.38
C ILE A 56 33.95 -15.81 13.54
N VAL A 57 33.78 -14.68 14.20
CA VAL A 57 34.81 -13.64 14.38
C VAL A 57 34.83 -13.15 15.82
N PRO A 58 35.96 -12.62 16.33
CA PRO A 58 36.00 -12.07 17.68
C PRO A 58 35.06 -10.86 17.85
N ASN A 59 35.10 -9.93 16.91
CA ASN A 59 34.37 -8.66 16.94
C ASN A 59 34.19 -8.07 15.53
N PHE A 60 33.37 -7.01 15.39
CA PHE A 60 33.19 -6.28 14.12
C PHE A 60 34.21 -5.14 13.90
N SER A 61 35.23 -5.03 14.76
CA SER A 61 36.35 -4.08 14.61
C SER A 61 35.92 -2.61 14.44
N ASN A 62 34.94 -2.17 15.22
CA ASN A 62 34.33 -0.83 15.19
C ASN A 62 33.63 -0.46 13.86
N VAL A 63 33.36 -1.42 12.99
CA VAL A 63 32.47 -1.24 11.84
C VAL A 63 31.06 -1.63 12.26
N ASN A 64 30.07 -0.85 11.82
CA ASN A 64 28.67 -1.17 12.04
C ASN A 64 28.34 -2.59 11.49
N PRO A 65 27.78 -3.52 12.29
CA PRO A 65 27.64 -4.93 11.90
C PRO A 65 26.95 -5.19 10.54
N PRO A 66 25.86 -4.49 10.16
CA PRO A 66 25.27 -4.60 8.83
C PRO A 66 26.24 -4.22 7.71
N ASP A 67 26.99 -3.12 7.87
CA ASP A 67 27.97 -2.66 6.88
C ASP A 67 29.15 -3.63 6.76
N TRP A 68 29.60 -4.19 7.90
CA TRP A 68 30.64 -5.22 7.93
C TRP A 68 30.19 -6.48 7.18
N CYS A 69 28.95 -6.94 7.44
CA CYS A 69 28.39 -8.13 6.80
C CYS A 69 28.27 -7.93 5.29
N SER A 70 27.68 -6.81 4.84
CA SER A 70 27.51 -6.52 3.42
C SER A 70 28.83 -6.42 2.66
N ARG A 71 29.87 -5.84 3.26
CA ARG A 71 31.22 -5.77 2.66
C ARG A 71 31.86 -7.16 2.55
N SER A 72 31.73 -7.99 3.59
CA SER A 72 32.25 -9.37 3.59
C SER A 72 31.54 -10.25 2.55
N LEU A 73 30.24 -10.02 2.33
CA LEU A 73 29.47 -10.70 1.29
C LEU A 73 29.85 -10.24 -0.13
N ALA A 74 30.29 -8.99 -0.30
CA ALA A 74 30.76 -8.45 -1.59
C ALA A 74 32.16 -8.97 -1.98
N ASN A 75 33.05 -9.19 -0.99
CA ASN A 75 34.45 -9.57 -1.22
C ASN A 75 34.69 -11.06 -1.53
N SER A 76 33.66 -11.90 -1.51
CA SER A 76 33.81 -13.37 -1.44
C SER A 76 33.17 -14.16 -2.60
N ALA A 77 32.92 -13.53 -3.76
CA ALA A 77 32.01 -14.09 -4.76
C ALA A 77 32.68 -14.83 -5.94
N ASP A 78 32.30 -16.10 -6.11
CA ASP A 78 32.15 -16.77 -7.43
C ASP A 78 30.76 -17.42 -7.62
N SER A 79 29.91 -17.53 -6.58
CA SER A 79 28.51 -17.98 -6.70
C SER A 79 27.53 -17.13 -5.88
N VAL A 80 26.26 -17.20 -6.28
CA VAL A 80 25.12 -16.39 -5.80
C VAL A 80 24.56 -16.93 -4.48
N SER A 81 25.41 -17.32 -3.52
CA SER A 81 24.95 -17.88 -2.23
C SER A 81 24.15 -16.87 -1.41
N ASP A 82 22.84 -17.10 -1.33
CA ASP A 82 21.87 -16.31 -0.58
C ASP A 82 21.87 -16.68 0.90
N ILE A 83 22.77 -16.01 1.66
CA ILE A 83 22.75 -15.63 3.09
C ILE A 83 24.15 -15.81 3.69
N LEU A 84 24.68 -14.75 4.31
CA LEU A 84 25.82 -14.81 5.23
C LEU A 84 25.31 -14.52 6.65
N TYR A 85 25.54 -15.46 7.56
CA TYR A 85 25.31 -15.30 8.99
C TYR A 85 26.64 -15.14 9.73
N VAL A 86 26.76 -14.15 10.61
CA VAL A 86 28.01 -13.78 11.28
C VAL A 86 27.79 -13.72 12.79
N VAL A 87 28.68 -14.33 13.56
CA VAL A 87 28.70 -14.27 15.03
C VAL A 87 30.00 -13.61 15.49
N ALA A 88 29.87 -12.52 16.24
CA ALA A 88 30.95 -11.83 16.95
C ALA A 88 31.00 -12.32 18.40
N TYR A 89 31.91 -13.25 18.69
CA TYR A 89 31.86 -14.03 19.93
C TYR A 89 32.33 -13.28 21.19
N GLU A 90 33.20 -12.27 21.06
CA GLU A 90 33.61 -11.41 22.19
C GLU A 90 32.57 -10.32 22.49
N GLU A 91 31.88 -9.82 21.45
CA GLU A 91 30.86 -8.76 21.57
C GLU A 91 29.45 -9.30 21.85
N ARG A 92 29.28 -10.63 21.87
CA ARG A 92 28.00 -11.31 22.04
C ARG A 92 26.93 -10.76 21.09
N SER A 93 27.34 -10.57 19.83
CA SER A 93 26.54 -9.94 18.79
C SER A 93 26.50 -10.82 17.55
N ASP A 94 25.41 -10.76 16.79
CA ASP A 94 25.27 -11.41 15.50
C ASP A 94 24.61 -10.50 14.46
N ILE A 95 24.85 -10.83 13.20
CA ILE A 95 24.19 -10.19 12.06
C ILE A 95 24.03 -11.19 10.93
N TYR A 96 23.06 -10.94 10.05
CA TYR A 96 22.98 -11.62 8.77
C TYR A 96 22.83 -10.60 7.63
N CYS A 97 23.26 -10.99 6.44
CA CYS A 97 23.07 -10.22 5.22
C CYS A 97 22.86 -11.14 4.02
N THR A 98 22.15 -10.62 3.02
CA THR A 98 21.86 -11.31 1.76
C THR A 98 22.27 -10.45 0.58
N ARG A 99 22.42 -11.04 -0.61
CA ARG A 99 22.66 -10.28 -1.83
C ARG A 99 21.30 -9.94 -2.44
N GLY A 100 21.04 -8.67 -2.75
CA GLY A 100 19.74 -8.22 -3.26
C GLY A 100 18.65 -8.13 -2.19
N ASN A 101 17.40 -7.96 -2.63
CA ASN A 101 16.24 -7.87 -1.75
C ASN A 101 15.70 -9.29 -1.48
N PRO A 102 15.89 -9.86 -0.27
CA PRO A 102 15.50 -11.22 -0.01
C PRO A 102 13.98 -11.33 -0.13
N THR A 103 13.52 -12.29 -0.94
CA THR A 103 12.10 -12.51 -1.23
C THR A 103 11.28 -12.72 0.04
N GLN A 104 11.92 -13.12 1.15
CA GLN A 104 11.31 -13.37 2.46
C GLN A 104 12.13 -12.87 3.64
N LYS A 105 12.36 -11.56 3.71
CA LYS A 105 13.01 -10.87 4.85
C LYS A 105 12.45 -11.27 6.23
N TYR A 106 11.16 -11.58 6.30
CA TYR A 106 10.50 -12.01 7.53
C TYR A 106 11.02 -13.37 8.06
N LEU A 107 11.25 -14.36 7.20
CA LEU A 107 11.82 -15.66 7.61
C LEU A 107 13.23 -15.51 8.17
N LEU A 108 14.06 -14.68 7.52
CA LEU A 108 15.40 -14.37 8.00
C LEU A 108 15.37 -13.69 9.37
N THR A 109 14.38 -12.83 9.60
CA THR A 109 14.18 -12.16 10.90
C THR A 109 13.81 -13.18 11.99
N ILE A 110 12.96 -14.16 11.69
CA ILE A 110 12.63 -15.24 12.63
C ILE A 110 13.86 -16.09 12.93
N ALA A 111 14.60 -16.51 11.90
CA ALA A 111 15.80 -17.32 12.04
C ALA A 111 16.88 -16.61 12.89
N HIS A 112 17.07 -15.31 12.68
CA HIS A 112 17.98 -14.50 13.48
C HIS A 112 17.54 -14.43 14.95
N LYS A 113 16.25 -14.22 15.22
CA LYS A 113 15.73 -14.27 16.59
C LYS A 113 15.89 -15.65 17.25
N ALA A 114 15.79 -16.72 16.48
CA ALA A 114 16.03 -18.07 16.97
C ALA A 114 17.50 -18.26 17.36
N ALA A 115 18.42 -17.77 16.53
CA ALA A 115 19.86 -17.79 16.79
C ALA A 115 20.25 -17.03 18.06
N GLN A 116 19.66 -15.85 18.29
CA GLN A 116 19.93 -15.03 19.48
C GLN A 116 19.55 -15.71 20.80
N ARG A 117 18.64 -16.69 20.80
CA ARG A 117 18.31 -17.48 22.00
C ARG A 117 19.44 -18.43 22.41
N ALA A 118 20.36 -18.75 21.51
CA ALA A 118 21.53 -19.58 21.77
C ALA A 118 22.65 -18.82 22.50
N PHE A 119 22.58 -17.50 22.56
CA PHE A 119 23.58 -16.69 23.25
C PHE A 119 23.34 -16.84 24.76
N LYS A 120 24.08 -17.72 25.44
CA LYS A 120 23.89 -18.01 26.88
C LYS A 120 25.00 -17.45 27.77
N THR A 121 26.21 -17.34 27.22
CA THR A 121 27.43 -16.91 27.94
C THR A 121 27.95 -15.55 27.46
N ASP A 122 28.71 -14.87 28.31
CA ASP A 122 29.32 -13.57 28.01
C ASP A 122 30.79 -13.58 28.47
N PRO A 123 31.79 -13.67 27.56
CA PRO A 123 31.67 -13.81 26.10
C PRO A 123 31.11 -15.17 25.68
N LEU A 124 30.74 -15.32 24.40
CA LEU A 124 30.16 -16.57 23.87
C LEU A 124 31.17 -17.72 23.90
N THR A 125 30.70 -18.94 24.15
CA THR A 125 31.47 -20.18 23.98
C THR A 125 31.34 -20.73 22.55
N PRO A 126 32.25 -21.62 22.11
CA PRO A 126 32.12 -22.29 20.80
C PRO A 126 30.80 -23.03 20.64
N GLU A 127 30.28 -23.61 21.72
CA GLU A 127 28.98 -24.27 21.76
C GLU A 127 27.82 -23.27 21.53
N ASP A 128 27.84 -22.12 22.20
CA ASP A 128 26.82 -21.08 22.02
C ASP A 128 26.80 -20.53 20.58
N ALA A 129 27.98 -20.29 20.00
CA ALA A 129 28.12 -19.82 18.62
C ALA A 129 27.65 -20.86 17.60
N ALA A 130 28.00 -22.14 17.81
CA ALA A 130 27.54 -23.23 16.96
C ALA A 130 26.03 -23.46 17.08
N GLU A 131 25.49 -23.39 18.29
CA GLU A 131 24.04 -23.46 18.53
C GLU A 131 23.30 -22.30 17.86
N ALA A 132 23.87 -21.09 17.86
CA ALA A 132 23.29 -19.94 17.17
C ALA A 132 23.24 -20.16 15.66
N ALA A 133 24.36 -20.58 15.04
CA ALA A 133 24.43 -20.88 13.62
C ALA A 133 23.47 -22.02 13.22
N VAL A 134 23.43 -23.10 14.01
CA VAL A 134 22.51 -24.22 13.80
C VAL A 134 21.06 -23.78 13.95
N SER A 135 20.74 -22.97 14.95
CA SER A 135 19.39 -22.44 15.18
C SER A 135 18.93 -21.54 14.03
N PHE A 136 19.83 -20.71 13.50
CA PHE A 136 19.58 -19.88 12.33
C PHE A 136 19.23 -20.75 11.11
N ILE A 137 20.12 -21.69 10.76
CA ILE A 137 19.97 -22.53 9.57
C ILE A 137 18.76 -23.45 9.70
N SER A 138 18.60 -24.15 10.83
CA SER A 138 17.48 -25.06 11.06
C SER A 138 16.12 -24.35 11.06
N SER A 139 16.05 -23.10 11.54
CA SER A 139 14.83 -22.30 11.45
C SER A 139 14.44 -22.03 10.00
N LEU A 140 15.40 -21.70 9.13
CA LEU A 140 15.15 -21.51 7.70
C LEU A 140 14.73 -22.81 7.01
N GLN A 141 15.37 -23.94 7.37
CA GLN A 141 15.02 -25.26 6.85
C GLN A 141 13.58 -25.65 7.24
N ASN A 142 13.22 -25.47 8.50
CA ASN A 142 11.89 -25.82 9.02
C ASN A 142 10.78 -24.95 8.42
N MET A 143 11.09 -23.70 8.09
CA MET A 143 10.16 -22.79 7.43
C MET A 143 10.13 -22.94 5.90
N GLY A 144 10.93 -23.84 5.32
CA GLY A 144 10.94 -24.11 3.89
C GLY A 144 11.53 -23.00 3.03
N TYR A 145 12.52 -22.25 3.56
CA TYR A 145 13.14 -21.11 2.86
C TYR A 145 13.63 -21.47 1.43
N GLY A 146 14.17 -22.68 1.25
CA GLY A 146 14.68 -23.15 -0.05
C GLY A 146 13.66 -23.25 -1.18
N GLU A 147 12.40 -23.59 -0.88
CA GLU A 147 11.33 -23.60 -1.91
C GLU A 147 11.06 -22.20 -2.47
N TYR A 148 11.20 -21.18 -1.61
CA TYR A 148 11.02 -19.79 -1.99
C TYR A 148 12.23 -19.21 -2.71
N ALA A 149 13.44 -19.57 -2.26
CA ALA A 149 14.69 -19.20 -2.92
C ALA A 149 14.73 -19.76 -4.36
N HIS A 150 14.42 -21.05 -4.53
CA HIS A 150 14.41 -21.71 -5.83
C HIS A 150 13.41 -21.08 -6.83
N ARG A 151 12.22 -20.69 -6.38
CA ARG A 151 11.23 -20.00 -7.21
C ARG A 151 11.67 -18.59 -7.61
N ALA A 152 12.36 -17.88 -6.72
CA ALA A 152 12.90 -16.55 -7.01
C ALA A 152 14.01 -16.61 -8.07
N GLU A 153 14.89 -17.63 -8.01
CA GLU A 153 15.91 -17.87 -9.02
C GLU A 153 15.31 -18.17 -10.41
N LEU A 154 14.30 -19.04 -10.48
CA LEU A 154 13.58 -19.37 -11.72
C LEU A 154 12.90 -18.13 -12.35
N ASN A 155 12.30 -17.27 -11.53
CA ASN A 155 11.67 -16.03 -11.99
C ASN A 155 12.72 -15.02 -12.49
N THR A 156 13.87 -14.93 -11.82
CA THR A 156 14.96 -14.02 -12.21
C THR A 156 15.63 -14.49 -13.51
N ALA A 157 15.83 -15.80 -13.69
CA ALA A 157 16.33 -16.39 -14.93
C ALA A 157 15.36 -16.20 -16.11
N SER A 158 14.05 -16.29 -15.86
CA SER A 158 13.00 -16.03 -16.87
C SER A 158 12.94 -14.55 -17.26
N GLN A 159 13.11 -13.62 -16.32
CA GLN A 159 13.19 -12.19 -16.61
C GLN A 159 14.45 -11.80 -17.39
N LYS A 160 15.60 -12.41 -17.09
CA LYS A 160 16.84 -12.20 -17.86
C LYS A 160 16.71 -12.64 -19.32
N SER A 161 15.93 -13.69 -19.57
CA SER A 161 15.63 -14.22 -20.91
C SER A 161 14.63 -13.34 -21.69
N ALA A 162 13.77 -12.60 -21.00
CA ALA A 162 12.84 -11.63 -21.61
C ALA A 162 13.50 -10.26 -21.85
N SER A 163 14.55 -9.91 -21.09
CA SER A 163 15.25 -8.62 -21.21
C SER A 163 16.25 -8.51 -22.37
N SER A 164 16.46 -9.57 -23.16
CA SER A 164 17.36 -9.53 -24.33
C SER A 164 16.74 -8.95 -25.62
N GLU A 165 15.46 -8.56 -25.61
CA GLU A 165 14.77 -8.05 -26.81
C GLU A 165 14.46 -6.55 -26.82
N THR A 166 14.81 -5.76 -25.79
CA THR A 166 14.64 -4.30 -25.85
C THR A 166 15.77 -3.57 -25.14
N ALA A 167 16.89 -3.42 -25.85
CA ALA A 167 17.92 -2.43 -25.53
C ALA A 167 17.71 -1.19 -26.43
N ALA A 168 17.26 -0.08 -25.85
CA ALA A 168 17.58 1.27 -26.33
C ALA A 168 17.22 2.37 -25.30
N SER A 169 18.29 3.05 -24.86
CA SER A 169 18.43 4.45 -24.42
C SER A 169 17.78 4.98 -23.13
N ASP A 170 18.69 5.32 -22.21
CA ASP A 170 18.89 6.57 -21.43
C ASP A 170 17.81 7.03 -20.45
N ASP A 171 18.05 6.95 -19.13
CA ASP A 171 18.86 7.81 -18.23
C ASP A 171 18.00 8.96 -17.63
N TYR A 172 17.69 8.85 -16.33
CA TYR A 172 17.66 9.87 -15.25
C TYR A 172 16.68 9.55 -14.11
N GLU A 173 17.29 9.32 -12.94
CA GLU A 173 16.92 9.66 -11.55
C GLU A 173 15.49 9.49 -10.97
N SER A 174 15.45 8.62 -9.95
CA SER A 174 14.85 8.78 -8.62
C SER A 174 13.58 9.64 -8.44
N VAL A 175 12.42 8.98 -8.38
CA VAL A 175 11.37 9.32 -7.41
C VAL A 175 10.76 8.04 -6.83
N VAL A 176 10.89 7.93 -5.51
CA VAL A 176 10.16 7.03 -4.62
C VAL A 176 8.65 7.20 -4.86
N SER A 177 8.00 6.18 -5.41
CA SER A 177 6.55 6.04 -5.39
C SER A 177 6.18 4.62 -5.00
N ILE A 178 5.59 4.57 -3.82
CA ILE A 178 4.94 3.44 -3.16
C ILE A 178 3.94 2.79 -4.14
N VAL A 179 4.24 1.57 -4.58
CA VAL A 179 3.29 0.72 -5.32
C VAL A 179 2.47 -0.06 -4.30
N ILE A 180 1.43 0.60 -3.81
CA ILE A 180 0.21 -0.06 -3.32
C ILE A 180 -0.69 -0.23 -4.54
N LEU A 181 -1.13 -1.46 -4.78
CA LEU A 181 -1.97 -2.01 -5.86
C LEU A 181 -1.17 -2.93 -6.78
N LEU A 182 -1.33 -4.26 -6.60
CA LEU A 182 -1.46 -5.26 -7.66
C LEU A 182 -1.41 -6.72 -7.13
N ILE A 183 -2.27 -7.14 -6.19
CA ILE A 183 -2.83 -8.52 -6.19
C ILE A 183 -4.24 -8.49 -5.56
N LEU A 184 -5.20 -7.87 -6.26
CA LEU A 184 -6.63 -8.15 -6.11
C LEU A 184 -7.29 -7.95 -7.48
N THR A 185 -7.14 -8.94 -8.36
CA THR A 185 -8.08 -9.33 -9.44
C THR A 185 -7.43 -10.42 -10.27
N GLY A 186 -8.03 -11.61 -10.25
CA GLY A 186 -7.54 -12.79 -10.94
C GLY A 186 -8.18 -14.11 -10.50
N ALA A 187 -9.28 -14.06 -9.73
CA ALA A 187 -10.19 -15.19 -9.59
C ALA A 187 -11.15 -15.17 -10.79
N THR A 188 -10.81 -15.89 -11.85
CA THR A 188 -11.76 -16.30 -12.88
C THR A 188 -11.88 -17.83 -12.88
N THR A 189 -13.01 -18.27 -12.36
CA THR A 189 -13.72 -19.55 -12.59
C THR A 189 -13.05 -20.60 -13.49
N VAL A 190 -12.72 -21.76 -12.91
CA VAL A 190 -12.83 -23.04 -13.62
C VAL A 190 -13.72 -23.96 -12.79
N TRP A 191 -15.04 -23.78 -12.95
CA TRP A 191 -16.03 -24.80 -12.63
C TRP A 191 -16.51 -25.39 -13.96
N GLY A 192 -16.41 -26.71 -14.08
CA GLY A 192 -16.99 -27.48 -15.19
C GLY A 192 -15.98 -28.17 -16.07
N LEU A 193 -15.54 -29.37 -15.65
CA LEU A 193 -15.34 -30.54 -16.52
C LEU A 193 -15.11 -31.80 -15.65
N SER A 194 -16.11 -32.22 -14.88
CA SER A 194 -16.18 -33.57 -14.32
C SER A 194 -17.51 -34.21 -14.67
N ARG A 195 -17.69 -34.58 -15.95
CA ARG A 195 -18.80 -35.45 -16.37
C ARG A 195 -18.59 -36.05 -17.76
N ARG A 196 -17.65 -36.99 -17.90
CA ARG A 196 -17.79 -38.08 -18.89
C ARG A 196 -17.27 -39.40 -18.32
N ARG A 197 -18.25 -40.11 -17.75
CA ARG A 197 -18.54 -41.55 -17.79
C ARG A 197 -17.35 -42.52 -17.85
N ALA A 198 -17.31 -43.33 -16.81
CA ALA A 198 -16.98 -44.75 -16.80
C ALA A 198 -17.25 -45.46 -18.14
N GLN A 199 -16.21 -46.07 -18.68
CA GLN A 199 -16.28 -47.38 -19.33
C GLN A 199 -15.07 -48.18 -18.85
N LEU A 200 -15.34 -49.12 -17.95
CA LEU A 200 -14.45 -50.24 -17.62
C LEU A 200 -14.70 -51.31 -18.69
N GLU A 201 -13.73 -51.51 -19.57
CA GLU A 201 -13.60 -52.74 -20.35
C GLU A 201 -12.47 -53.59 -19.78
N LYS A 202 -12.71 -54.90 -19.79
CA LYS A 202 -11.94 -55.95 -19.14
C LYS A 202 -11.26 -56.80 -20.23
N ALA A 203 -9.94 -56.97 -20.14
CA ALA A 203 -9.10 -58.05 -20.70
C ALA A 203 -7.64 -57.61 -20.49
N ASP A 204 -6.61 -58.42 -20.27
CA ASP A 204 -6.37 -59.81 -19.84
C ASP A 204 -4.85 -59.84 -19.50
N ASP A 205 -4.43 -60.86 -18.79
CA ASP A 205 -3.12 -61.14 -18.20
C ASP A 205 -1.87 -60.79 -19.06
N THR A 206 -0.85 -60.18 -18.44
CA THR A 206 0.58 -60.47 -18.69
C THR A 206 1.44 -59.87 -17.58
N SER A 207 2.27 -60.73 -16.98
CA SER A 207 3.14 -60.42 -15.85
C SER A 207 4.25 -59.43 -16.21
N GLU A 208 4.32 -58.30 -15.50
CA GLU A 208 5.55 -57.51 -15.39
C GLU A 208 5.59 -56.78 -14.04
N VAL A 209 6.71 -56.92 -13.33
CA VAL A 209 6.95 -56.39 -11.98
C VAL A 209 7.06 -54.85 -12.06
N ASN A 210 6.06 -54.14 -11.55
CA ASN A 210 6.07 -52.67 -11.38
C ASN A 210 6.05 -52.29 -9.89
N PRO A 211 6.86 -51.31 -9.42
CA PRO A 211 6.84 -50.84 -8.03
C PRO A 211 5.53 -50.08 -7.71
N PRO A 212 5.10 -49.98 -6.44
CA PRO A 212 3.73 -49.61 -6.11
C PRO A 212 3.41 -48.13 -6.41
N LEU A 213 2.34 -47.92 -7.19
CA LEU A 213 1.65 -46.65 -7.49
C LEU A 213 1.15 -45.86 -6.25
N HIS A 214 1.40 -46.33 -5.03
CA HIS A 214 0.90 -45.75 -3.77
C HIS A 214 1.86 -44.74 -3.11
N THR A 215 3.09 -44.57 -3.61
CA THR A 215 4.07 -43.65 -3.00
C THR A 215 3.87 -42.15 -3.29
N PRO A 216 3.32 -41.69 -4.44
CA PRO A 216 3.12 -40.26 -4.68
C PRO A 216 1.91 -39.70 -3.93
N VAL A 217 0.76 -40.36 -3.99
CA VAL A 217 -0.48 -39.96 -3.28
C VAL A 217 -0.28 -39.89 -1.76
N ARG A 218 0.46 -40.85 -1.20
CA ARG A 218 0.81 -40.84 0.23
C ARG A 218 1.72 -39.67 0.59
N ARG A 219 2.68 -39.34 -0.28
CA ARG A 219 3.57 -38.18 -0.09
C ARG A 219 2.80 -36.87 -0.14
N GLU A 220 1.90 -36.71 -1.11
CA GLU A 220 1.03 -35.53 -1.23
C GLU A 220 0.13 -35.35 -0.02
N ALA A 221 -0.49 -36.43 0.49
CA ALA A 221 -1.31 -36.38 1.68
C ALA A 221 -0.53 -35.95 2.93
N LEU A 222 0.72 -36.41 3.08
CA LEU A 222 1.59 -36.00 4.18
C LEU A 222 2.04 -34.53 4.05
N ARG A 223 2.34 -34.07 2.82
CA ARG A 223 2.64 -32.66 2.57
C ARG A 223 1.45 -31.77 2.90
N ALA A 224 0.24 -32.14 2.46
CA ALA A 224 -0.98 -31.40 2.76
C ALA A 224 -1.24 -31.33 4.27
N ALA A 225 -1.02 -32.43 5.00
CA ALA A 225 -1.12 -32.47 6.45
C ALA A 225 -0.11 -31.52 7.14
N ALA A 226 1.15 -31.54 6.72
CA ALA A 226 2.20 -30.68 7.26
C ALA A 226 1.93 -29.20 6.95
N GLU A 227 1.46 -28.88 5.74
CA GLU A 227 1.09 -27.53 5.37
C GLU A 227 -0.11 -27.02 6.18
N ALA A 228 -1.13 -27.84 6.38
CA ALA A 228 -2.27 -27.49 7.24
C ALA A 228 -1.84 -27.22 8.68
N HIS A 229 -0.90 -28.00 9.24
CA HIS A 229 -0.34 -27.76 10.56
C HIS A 229 0.44 -26.44 10.64
N ARG A 230 1.31 -26.19 9.66
CA ARG A 230 2.06 -24.92 9.55
C ARG A 230 1.09 -23.72 9.52
N ARG A 231 0.04 -23.80 8.71
CA ARG A 231 -0.98 -22.74 8.63
C ARG A 231 -1.72 -22.55 9.96
N LEU A 232 -1.99 -23.61 10.72
CA LEU A 232 -2.60 -23.49 12.06
C LEU A 232 -1.70 -22.74 13.04
N LEU A 233 -0.39 -23.03 13.06
CA LEU A 233 0.57 -22.33 13.90
C LEU A 233 0.71 -20.85 13.50
N GLU A 234 0.74 -20.55 12.20
CA GLU A 234 0.73 -19.17 11.70
C GLU A 234 -0.56 -18.43 12.04
N ALA A 235 -1.70 -19.12 11.98
CA ALA A 235 -3.00 -18.58 12.35
C ALA A 235 -3.07 -18.27 13.86
N GLU A 236 -2.53 -19.15 14.71
CA GLU A 236 -2.48 -18.95 16.16
C GLU A 236 -1.67 -17.71 16.53
N GLU A 237 -0.51 -17.52 15.92
CA GLU A 237 0.30 -16.33 16.13
C GLU A 237 -0.40 -15.04 15.65
N GLN A 238 -1.08 -15.10 14.50
CA GLN A 238 -1.90 -13.98 14.01
C GLN A 238 -3.05 -13.64 14.96
N VAL A 239 -3.72 -14.65 15.51
CA VAL A 239 -4.82 -14.48 16.48
C VAL A 239 -4.30 -13.92 17.79
N ARG A 240 -3.13 -14.36 18.27
CA ARG A 240 -2.50 -13.81 19.47
C ARG A 240 -2.17 -12.32 19.32
N ALA A 241 -1.58 -11.93 18.19
CA ALA A 241 -1.34 -10.52 17.88
C ALA A 241 -2.66 -9.73 17.76
N ALA A 242 -3.67 -10.30 17.09
CA ALA A 242 -4.98 -9.68 16.96
C ALA A 242 -5.71 -9.54 18.31
N GLU A 243 -5.47 -10.42 19.27
CA GLU A 243 -6.02 -10.33 20.62
C GLU A 243 -5.38 -9.20 21.44
N GLU A 244 -4.07 -8.99 21.30
CA GLU A 244 -3.38 -7.84 21.90
C GLU A 244 -3.94 -6.52 21.35
N ASP A 245 -4.09 -6.43 20.02
CA ASP A 245 -4.67 -5.26 19.35
C ASP A 245 -6.14 -5.03 19.77
N TRP A 246 -6.93 -6.09 19.90
CA TRP A 246 -8.31 -5.99 20.38
C TRP A 246 -8.40 -5.47 21.81
N ASN A 247 -7.54 -5.98 22.71
CA ASN A 247 -7.50 -5.53 24.10
C ASN A 247 -7.17 -4.03 24.18
N PHE A 248 -6.21 -3.60 23.37
CA PHE A 248 -5.83 -2.20 23.27
C PHE A 248 -6.96 -1.34 22.66
N ALA A 249 -7.62 -1.84 21.61
CA ALA A 249 -8.76 -1.18 21.00
C ALA A 249 -9.92 -1.01 22.00
N ARG A 250 -10.25 -2.06 22.76
CA ARG A 250 -11.28 -2.01 23.80
C ARG A 250 -10.96 -0.97 24.88
N ALA A 251 -9.70 -0.86 25.27
CA ALA A 251 -9.26 0.14 26.26
C ALA A 251 -9.41 1.59 25.72
N GLN A 252 -9.16 1.81 24.43
CA GLN A 252 -9.19 3.15 23.84
C GLN A 252 -10.56 3.60 23.30
N PHE A 253 -11.33 2.68 22.74
CA PHE A 253 -12.59 2.95 22.01
C PHE A 253 -13.82 2.47 22.80
N GLY A 254 -13.62 1.74 23.90
CA GLY A 254 -14.68 1.15 24.70
C GLY A 254 -15.18 -0.19 24.15
N SER A 255 -15.84 -0.96 25.01
CA SER A 255 -16.27 -2.33 24.71
C SER A 255 -17.27 -2.45 23.56
N ALA A 256 -18.18 -1.48 23.40
CA ALA A 256 -19.19 -1.50 22.34
C ALA A 256 -18.55 -1.32 20.95
N ALA A 257 -17.57 -0.43 20.82
CA ALA A 257 -16.89 -0.20 19.55
C ALA A 257 -16.03 -1.41 19.12
N ALA A 258 -15.46 -2.14 20.09
CA ALA A 258 -14.61 -3.31 19.85
C ALA A 258 -15.37 -4.65 19.79
N GLU A 259 -16.71 -4.64 19.87
CA GLU A 259 -17.52 -5.86 19.93
C GLU A 259 -17.41 -6.69 18.65
N GLU A 260 -17.51 -6.04 17.48
CA GLU A 260 -17.42 -6.71 16.18
C GLU A 260 -16.07 -7.41 15.98
N TYR A 261 -14.98 -6.71 16.32
CA TYR A 261 -13.63 -7.29 16.31
C TYR A 261 -13.61 -8.52 17.23
N GLY A 262 -14.11 -8.39 18.45
CA GLY A 262 -14.16 -9.49 19.43
C GLY A 262 -14.87 -10.72 18.87
N ARG A 263 -16.00 -10.55 18.18
CA ARG A 263 -16.72 -11.67 17.54
C ARG A 263 -15.89 -12.36 16.47
N ARG A 264 -15.16 -11.60 15.64
CA ARG A 264 -14.29 -12.18 14.59
C ARG A 264 -13.05 -12.85 15.16
N LEU A 265 -12.50 -12.30 16.26
CA LEU A 265 -11.40 -12.90 17.00
C LEU A 265 -11.80 -14.26 17.59
N GLU A 266 -12.96 -14.33 18.24
CA GLU A 266 -13.47 -15.59 18.79
C GLU A 266 -13.79 -16.62 17.69
N ALA A 267 -14.38 -16.20 16.56
CA ALA A 267 -14.59 -17.09 15.42
C ALA A 267 -13.27 -17.68 14.86
N ALA A 268 -12.21 -16.88 14.80
CA ALA A 268 -10.88 -17.33 14.39
C ALA A 268 -10.24 -18.29 15.41
N LYS A 269 -10.35 -18.00 16.72
CA LYS A 269 -9.90 -18.91 17.80
C LYS A 269 -10.60 -20.27 17.71
N GLU A 270 -11.91 -20.26 17.52
CA GLU A 270 -12.69 -21.49 17.36
C GLU A 270 -12.29 -22.28 16.09
N ALA A 271 -12.03 -21.60 14.97
CA ALA A 271 -11.56 -22.24 13.74
C ALA A 271 -10.19 -22.91 13.91
N ILE A 272 -9.27 -22.25 14.62
CA ILE A 272 -7.95 -22.82 14.93
C ILE A 272 -8.09 -24.03 15.85
N ALA A 273 -8.92 -23.95 16.89
CA ALA A 273 -9.18 -25.07 17.80
C ALA A 273 -9.74 -26.29 17.04
N ARG A 274 -10.77 -26.10 16.20
CA ARG A 274 -11.31 -27.15 15.32
C ARG A 274 -10.25 -27.69 14.36
N GLY A 275 -9.36 -26.82 13.86
CA GLY A 275 -8.27 -27.18 12.98
C GLY A 275 -7.25 -28.11 13.64
N PHE A 276 -6.83 -27.83 14.87
CA PHE A 276 -5.94 -28.71 15.64
C PHE A 276 -6.61 -30.06 15.96
N ASP A 277 -7.90 -30.07 16.31
CA ASP A 277 -8.66 -31.31 16.50
C ASP A 277 -8.73 -32.13 15.21
N THR A 278 -8.94 -31.47 14.06
CA THR A 278 -8.93 -32.11 12.74
C THR A 278 -7.55 -32.62 12.37
N HIS A 279 -6.49 -31.89 12.73
CA HIS A 279 -5.11 -32.33 12.50
C HIS A 279 -4.79 -33.61 13.29
N LYS A 280 -5.25 -33.69 14.54
CA LYS A 280 -5.16 -34.93 15.34
C LYS A 280 -5.85 -36.13 14.67
N GLN A 281 -6.96 -35.90 13.97
CA GLN A 281 -7.63 -36.94 13.17
C GLN A 281 -6.80 -37.36 11.94
N ILE A 282 -6.08 -36.43 11.31
CA ILE A 282 -5.16 -36.71 10.19
C ILE A 282 -4.04 -37.66 10.63
N GLU A 283 -3.48 -37.46 11.83
CA GLU A 283 -2.43 -38.33 12.38
C GLU A 283 -2.92 -39.78 12.58
N GLN A 284 -4.17 -39.93 13.03
CA GLN A 284 -4.79 -41.23 13.33
C GLN A 284 -5.37 -41.95 12.09
N THR A 285 -5.53 -41.24 10.98
CA THR A 285 -6.12 -41.78 9.74
C THR A 285 -5.08 -42.53 8.91
N PRO A 286 -5.29 -43.80 8.51
CA PRO A 286 -4.34 -44.51 7.66
C PRO A 286 -4.51 -44.20 6.15
N ASP A 287 -5.72 -43.83 5.71
CA ASP A 287 -6.06 -43.56 4.31
C ASP A 287 -5.54 -42.20 3.82
N SER A 288 -4.87 -42.18 2.68
CA SER A 288 -4.21 -40.96 2.15
C SER A 288 -5.21 -39.94 1.58
N HIS A 289 -6.29 -40.39 0.93
CA HIS A 289 -7.31 -39.48 0.40
C HIS A 289 -8.09 -38.78 1.52
N THR A 290 -8.39 -39.49 2.60
CA THR A 290 -9.04 -38.92 3.77
C THR A 290 -8.14 -37.91 4.47
N LYS A 291 -6.83 -38.16 4.61
CA LYS A 291 -5.87 -37.17 5.12
C LYS A 291 -5.89 -35.88 4.30
N GLN A 292 -5.85 -36.00 2.98
CA GLN A 292 -5.88 -34.84 2.08
C GLN A 292 -7.18 -34.05 2.26
N ARG A 293 -8.35 -34.72 2.28
CA ARG A 293 -9.64 -34.07 2.50
C ARG A 293 -9.71 -33.33 3.84
N LEU A 294 -9.22 -33.94 4.92
CA LEU A 294 -9.17 -33.31 6.25
C LEU A 294 -8.21 -32.10 6.27
N ALA A 295 -7.06 -32.19 5.61
CA ALA A 295 -6.13 -31.06 5.47
C ALA A 295 -6.75 -29.89 4.67
N THR A 296 -7.50 -30.21 3.62
CA THR A 296 -8.30 -29.22 2.88
C THR A 296 -9.35 -28.57 3.78
N THR A 297 -10.08 -29.34 4.59
CA THR A 297 -11.06 -28.80 5.55
C THR A 297 -10.44 -27.82 6.55
N ILE A 298 -9.23 -28.12 7.07
CA ILE A 298 -8.50 -27.18 7.95
C ILE A 298 -8.23 -25.87 7.19
N THR A 299 -7.69 -25.98 5.98
CA THR A 299 -7.31 -24.81 5.18
C THR A 299 -8.53 -23.96 4.81
N GLU A 300 -9.63 -24.59 4.40
CA GLU A 300 -10.89 -23.91 4.08
C GLU A 300 -11.51 -23.19 5.30
N ASP A 301 -11.45 -23.79 6.51
CA ASP A 301 -11.98 -23.14 7.71
C ASP A 301 -11.08 -21.95 8.12
N LEU A 302 -9.76 -22.06 7.97
CA LEU A 302 -8.84 -20.93 8.19
C LEU A 302 -9.06 -19.80 7.17
N ASP A 303 -9.16 -20.13 5.88
CA ASP A 303 -9.38 -19.17 4.79
C ASP A 303 -10.74 -18.47 4.92
N LYS A 304 -11.72 -19.09 5.60
CA LYS A 304 -13.01 -18.47 5.90
C LYS A 304 -12.96 -17.49 7.08
N ASN A 305 -12.21 -17.81 8.14
CA ASN A 305 -12.30 -17.07 9.42
C ASN A 305 -11.17 -16.05 9.64
N LEU A 306 -9.98 -16.26 9.05
CA LEU A 306 -8.86 -15.33 9.21
C LEU A 306 -9.02 -14.01 8.43
N PRO A 307 -9.50 -13.98 7.17
CA PRO A 307 -9.62 -12.71 6.45
C PRO A 307 -10.56 -11.70 7.13
N PRO A 308 -11.75 -12.08 7.63
CA PRO A 308 -12.59 -11.14 8.38
C PRO A 308 -11.92 -10.54 9.63
N LEU A 309 -11.07 -11.32 10.33
CA LEU A 309 -10.29 -10.83 11.47
C LEU A 309 -9.23 -9.83 11.01
N GLN A 310 -8.52 -10.13 9.92
CA GLN A 310 -7.53 -9.21 9.34
C GLN A 310 -8.18 -7.90 8.87
N ASP A 311 -9.37 -7.96 8.27
CA ASP A 311 -10.11 -6.77 7.85
C ASP A 311 -10.52 -5.91 9.04
N ALA A 312 -10.99 -6.52 10.14
CA ALA A 312 -11.25 -5.79 11.38
C ALA A 312 -9.99 -5.13 11.93
N ARG A 313 -8.84 -5.80 11.87
CA ARG A 313 -7.57 -5.21 12.33
C ARG A 313 -7.18 -3.97 11.51
N LYS A 314 -7.26 -4.07 10.19
CA LYS A 314 -7.02 -2.93 9.27
C LYS A 314 -7.96 -1.76 9.54
N GLU A 315 -9.23 -2.04 9.81
CA GLU A 315 -10.21 -0.99 10.13
C GLU A 315 -9.82 -0.23 11.40
N PHE A 316 -9.41 -0.93 12.46
CA PHE A 316 -8.94 -0.29 13.70
C PHE A 316 -7.61 0.44 13.54
N GLU A 317 -6.66 -0.10 12.78
CA GLU A 317 -5.43 0.58 12.42
C GLU A 317 -5.73 1.91 11.70
N ALA A 318 -6.65 1.89 10.72
CA ALA A 318 -7.08 3.09 10.01
C ALA A 318 -7.79 4.11 10.93
N GLN A 319 -8.64 3.65 11.85
CA GLN A 319 -9.27 4.53 12.85
C GLN A 319 -8.23 5.16 13.78
N ARG A 320 -7.22 4.40 14.20
CA ARG A 320 -6.13 4.86 15.05
C ARG A 320 -5.28 5.91 14.35
N GLU A 321 -4.94 5.68 13.09
CA GLU A 321 -4.20 6.65 12.26
C GLU A 321 -5.01 7.93 12.02
N LYS A 322 -6.32 7.79 11.79
CA LYS A 322 -7.21 8.94 11.70
C LYS A 322 -7.21 9.74 13.00
N ARG A 323 -7.25 9.09 14.16
CA ARG A 323 -7.23 9.75 15.47
C ARG A 323 -5.87 10.39 15.77
N SER A 324 -4.76 9.71 15.49
CA SER A 324 -3.40 10.23 15.74
C SER A 324 -3.10 11.47 14.90
N SER A 325 -3.71 11.58 13.72
CA SER A 325 -3.56 12.74 12.84
C SER A 325 -4.47 13.93 13.19
N LEU A 326 -5.53 13.75 14.01
CA LEU A 326 -6.45 14.83 14.37
C LEU A 326 -5.78 16.08 14.96
N PRO A 327 -4.82 15.99 15.90
CA PRO A 327 -4.18 17.17 16.47
C PRO A 327 -3.44 18.01 15.42
N LYS A 328 -2.78 17.34 14.46
CA LYS A 328 -2.11 18.02 13.34
C LYS A 328 -3.14 18.68 12.42
N GLN A 329 -4.17 17.93 12.00
CA GLN A 329 -5.20 18.48 11.11
C GLN A 329 -5.97 19.66 11.76
N LEU A 330 -6.15 19.65 13.08
CA LEU A 330 -6.71 20.78 13.83
C LEU A 330 -5.78 22.00 13.79
N ALA A 331 -4.47 21.82 13.92
CA ALA A 331 -3.50 22.91 13.79
C ALA A 331 -3.51 23.49 12.37
N ASP A 332 -3.44 22.65 11.35
CA ASP A 332 -3.50 23.05 9.94
C ASP A 332 -4.80 23.81 9.61
N ALA A 333 -5.95 23.35 10.13
CA ALA A 333 -7.23 24.02 9.91
C ALA A 333 -7.34 25.38 10.63
N ARG A 334 -6.67 25.56 11.78
CA ARG A 334 -6.61 26.85 12.47
C ARG A 334 -5.73 27.86 11.74
N GLU A 335 -4.60 27.42 11.21
CA GLU A 335 -3.74 28.26 10.37
C GLU A 335 -4.53 28.75 9.16
N ARG A 336 -5.22 27.82 8.47
CA ARG A 336 -6.08 28.17 7.35
C ARG A 336 -7.22 29.11 7.73
N LEU A 337 -7.86 28.94 8.90
CA LEU A 337 -8.88 29.89 9.35
C LEU A 337 -8.32 31.33 9.44
N VAL A 338 -7.08 31.51 9.91
CA VAL A 338 -6.44 32.83 9.98
C VAL A 338 -6.19 33.40 8.58
N GLU A 339 -5.72 32.58 7.65
CA GLU A 339 -5.53 32.97 6.25
C GLU A 339 -6.85 33.41 5.59
N GLU A 340 -7.90 32.60 5.73
CA GLU A 340 -9.20 32.85 5.12
C GLU A 340 -9.89 34.09 5.73
N LEU A 341 -9.65 34.38 7.02
CA LEU A 341 -10.09 35.65 7.64
C LEU A 341 -9.37 36.87 7.06
N ALA A 342 -8.08 36.75 6.76
CA ALA A 342 -7.33 37.83 6.09
C ALA A 342 -7.78 37.99 4.63
N ASP A 343 -8.05 36.89 3.93
CA ASP A 343 -8.58 36.91 2.57
C ASP A 343 -10.01 37.46 2.51
N LEU A 344 -10.83 37.23 3.54
CA LEU A 344 -12.13 37.87 3.67
C LEU A 344 -12.01 39.40 3.67
N GLU A 345 -11.13 39.97 4.49
CA GLU A 345 -10.94 41.43 4.51
C GLU A 345 -10.43 41.95 3.17
N ARG A 346 -9.45 41.29 2.56
CA ARG A 346 -8.97 41.63 1.21
C ARG A 346 -10.07 41.55 0.16
N SER A 347 -10.96 40.55 0.26
CA SER A 347 -12.08 40.39 -0.67
C SER A 347 -13.11 41.52 -0.56
N LYS A 348 -13.32 42.09 0.64
CA LYS A 348 -14.17 43.27 0.83
C LYS A 348 -13.58 44.50 0.15
N GLU A 349 -12.27 44.69 0.28
CA GLU A 349 -11.54 45.78 -0.39
C GLU A 349 -11.61 45.65 -1.92
N GLU A 350 -11.42 44.43 -2.43
CA GLU A 350 -11.52 44.15 -3.87
C GLU A 350 -12.95 44.38 -4.38
N LEU A 351 -13.97 43.90 -3.66
CA LEU A 351 -15.38 44.14 -4.02
C LEU A 351 -15.70 45.64 -4.08
N PHE A 352 -15.18 46.42 -3.12
CA PHE A 352 -15.34 47.87 -3.12
C PHE A 352 -14.63 48.52 -4.32
N SER A 353 -13.43 48.05 -4.66
CA SER A 353 -12.66 48.51 -5.83
C SER A 353 -13.43 48.28 -7.14
N ILE A 354 -13.93 47.06 -7.37
CA ILE A 354 -14.67 46.72 -8.60
C ILE A 354 -16.05 47.40 -8.67
N ALA A 355 -16.68 47.71 -7.53
CA ALA A 355 -17.93 48.48 -7.49
C ALA A 355 -17.79 49.91 -8.04
N GLY A 356 -16.58 50.48 -8.05
CA GLY A 356 -16.29 51.75 -8.72
C GLY A 356 -16.08 51.64 -10.24
N LEU A 357 -15.91 50.41 -10.76
CA LEU A 357 -15.53 50.14 -12.15
C LEU A 357 -16.68 49.55 -12.98
N TYR A 358 -17.61 48.83 -12.36
CA TYR A 358 -18.68 48.14 -13.04
C TYR A 358 -20.07 48.48 -12.46
N PRO A 359 -21.14 48.48 -13.27
CA PRO A 359 -22.51 48.63 -12.81
C PRO A 359 -22.93 47.62 -11.74
N GLU A 360 -23.83 48.05 -10.85
CA GLU A 360 -24.34 47.23 -9.74
C GLU A 360 -24.98 45.91 -10.21
N SER A 361 -25.67 45.92 -11.36
CA SER A 361 -26.29 44.72 -11.95
C SER A 361 -25.28 43.63 -12.29
N MET A 362 -24.03 43.98 -12.64
CA MET A 362 -22.96 43.01 -12.90
C MET A 362 -22.39 42.39 -11.63
N LEU A 363 -22.54 43.08 -10.50
CA LEU A 363 -21.98 42.67 -9.22
C LEU A 363 -23.02 42.04 -8.28
N ALA A 364 -24.29 42.00 -8.69
CA ALA A 364 -25.42 41.56 -7.86
C ALA A 364 -25.20 40.18 -7.22
N SER A 365 -24.59 39.22 -7.95
CA SER A 365 -24.30 37.88 -7.44
C SER A 365 -23.16 37.82 -6.43
N LEU A 366 -22.31 38.85 -6.36
CA LEU A 366 -21.13 38.95 -5.50
C LEU A 366 -21.39 39.73 -4.21
N GLN A 367 -22.43 40.56 -4.17
CA GLN A 367 -22.69 41.47 -3.04
C GLN A 367 -22.80 40.74 -1.69
N ASP A 368 -23.45 39.58 -1.66
CA ASP A 368 -23.64 38.79 -0.44
C ASP A 368 -22.44 37.92 -0.07
N ASN A 369 -21.48 37.73 -0.98
CA ASN A 369 -20.39 36.77 -0.79
C ASN A 369 -19.54 37.06 0.46
N PRO A 370 -19.16 38.31 0.79
CA PRO A 370 -18.43 38.58 2.02
C PRO A 370 -19.21 38.20 3.28
N GLN A 371 -20.52 38.45 3.30
CA GLN A 371 -21.37 38.10 4.44
C GLN A 371 -21.52 36.59 4.59
N ARG A 372 -21.71 35.86 3.47
CA ARG A 372 -21.76 34.39 3.46
C ARG A 372 -20.43 33.78 3.89
N ALA A 373 -19.31 34.31 3.40
CA ALA A 373 -17.97 33.91 3.81
C ALA A 373 -17.77 34.11 5.32
N ALA A 374 -18.13 35.27 5.87
CA ALA A 374 -18.02 35.54 7.30
C ALA A 374 -18.79 34.52 8.15
N GLN A 375 -20.04 34.21 7.77
CA GLN A 375 -20.87 33.21 8.47
C GLN A 375 -20.26 31.80 8.41
N LEU A 376 -19.67 31.43 7.28
CA LEU A 376 -18.97 30.16 7.12
C LEU A 376 -17.71 30.09 7.97
N LEU A 377 -16.93 31.18 8.06
CA LEU A 377 -15.73 31.23 8.92
C LEU A 377 -16.09 31.21 10.40
N GLU A 378 -17.18 31.84 10.83
CA GLU A 378 -17.70 31.75 12.20
C GLU A 378 -18.13 30.31 12.54
N SER A 379 -18.81 29.64 11.61
CA SER A 379 -19.16 28.22 11.73
C SER A 379 -17.90 27.34 11.82
N ALA A 380 -16.90 27.61 10.99
CA ALA A 380 -15.62 26.92 11.03
C ALA A 380 -14.92 27.09 12.38
N GLN A 381 -14.87 28.31 12.91
CA GLN A 381 -14.29 28.59 14.22
C GLN A 381 -15.00 27.80 15.33
N THR A 382 -16.33 27.86 15.38
CA THR A 382 -17.15 27.14 16.37
C THR A 382 -16.92 25.63 16.29
N ALA A 383 -16.78 25.10 15.08
CA ALA A 383 -16.50 23.70 14.84
C ALA A 383 -15.08 23.31 15.30
N LEU A 384 -14.06 24.15 15.05
CA LEU A 384 -12.69 23.92 15.56
C LEU A 384 -12.60 23.99 17.09
N GLU A 385 -13.37 24.88 17.73
CA GLU A 385 -13.50 24.92 19.19
C GLU A 385 -14.12 23.63 19.72
N THR A 386 -15.16 23.11 19.05
CA THR A 386 -15.77 21.82 19.38
C THR A 386 -14.79 20.65 19.19
N THR A 387 -14.00 20.65 18.10
CA THR A 387 -12.93 19.66 17.89
C THR A 387 -11.94 19.68 19.04
N SER A 388 -11.53 20.87 19.47
CA SER A 388 -10.55 21.05 20.54
C SER A 388 -11.06 20.56 21.89
N ALA A 389 -12.32 20.87 22.21
CA ALA A 389 -12.95 20.48 23.47
C ALA A 389 -13.12 18.95 23.62
N HIS A 390 -13.20 18.22 22.51
CA HIS A 390 -13.44 16.79 22.49
C HIS A 390 -12.25 15.94 22.03
N LEU A 391 -11.11 16.55 21.73
CA LEU A 391 -9.95 15.87 21.13
C LEU A 391 -9.51 14.64 21.93
N ASP A 392 -9.48 14.77 23.26
CA ASP A 392 -9.04 13.68 24.16
C ASP A 392 -10.20 12.79 24.64
N THR A 393 -11.41 13.35 24.78
CA THR A 393 -12.54 12.68 25.42
C THR A 393 -13.48 11.97 24.45
N ASP A 394 -13.69 12.52 23.25
CA ASP A 394 -14.59 11.99 22.22
C ASP A 394 -14.02 12.30 20.81
N PRO A 395 -13.04 11.49 20.36
CA PRO A 395 -12.35 11.72 19.09
C PRO A 395 -13.26 11.58 17.88
N THR A 396 -14.32 10.77 17.98
CA THR A 396 -15.30 10.60 16.89
C THR A 396 -16.05 11.92 16.69
N ARG A 397 -16.52 12.52 17.78
CA ARG A 397 -17.14 13.85 17.74
C ARG A 397 -16.14 14.93 17.30
N ALA A 398 -14.90 14.88 17.78
CA ALA A 398 -13.86 15.81 17.38
C ALA A 398 -13.56 15.75 15.87
N ALA A 399 -13.46 14.55 15.30
CA ALA A 399 -13.27 14.32 13.88
C ALA A 399 -14.45 14.82 13.04
N SER A 400 -15.69 14.59 13.49
CA SER A 400 -16.89 15.09 12.81
C SER A 400 -16.97 16.62 12.82
N ALA A 401 -16.60 17.26 13.93
CA ALA A 401 -16.53 18.71 14.03
C ALA A 401 -15.41 19.27 13.13
N LEU A 402 -14.28 18.57 13.03
CA LEU A 402 -13.18 19.00 12.16
C LEU A 402 -13.56 18.95 10.68
N ASP A 403 -14.25 17.89 10.24
CA ASP A 403 -14.80 17.80 8.87
C ASP A 403 -15.77 18.96 8.58
N THR A 404 -16.61 19.31 9.56
CA THR A 404 -17.51 20.46 9.46
C THR A 404 -16.73 21.77 9.27
N ALA A 405 -15.67 21.98 10.05
CA ALA A 405 -14.81 23.15 9.92
C ALA A 405 -14.13 23.22 8.54
N GLN A 406 -13.55 22.12 8.08
CA GLN A 406 -12.86 22.05 6.79
C GLN A 406 -13.80 22.33 5.60
N ARG A 407 -15.04 21.81 5.64
CA ARG A 407 -16.07 22.13 4.65
C ARG A 407 -16.42 23.61 4.67
N ALA A 408 -16.64 24.17 5.85
CA ALA A 408 -16.99 25.58 5.99
C ALA A 408 -15.87 26.50 5.49
N LEU A 409 -14.60 26.21 5.80
CA LEU A 409 -13.43 26.90 5.24
C LEU A 409 -13.39 26.82 3.71
N THR A 410 -13.61 25.63 3.15
CA THR A 410 -13.62 25.43 1.69
C THR A 410 -14.73 26.26 1.02
N MET A 411 -15.92 26.29 1.62
CA MET A 411 -17.03 27.08 1.12
C MET A 411 -16.76 28.59 1.25
N ALA A 412 -16.13 29.04 2.34
CA ALA A 412 -15.74 30.44 2.52
C ALA A 412 -14.75 30.89 1.46
N ASN A 413 -13.71 30.08 1.21
CA ASN A 413 -12.73 30.31 0.14
C ASN A 413 -13.40 30.43 -1.24
N ALA A 414 -14.43 29.63 -1.51
CA ALA A 414 -15.16 29.74 -2.78
C ALA A 414 -15.92 31.09 -2.91
N GLN A 415 -16.44 31.64 -1.81
CA GLN A 415 -17.11 32.94 -1.81
C GLN A 415 -16.12 34.09 -2.05
N THR A 416 -14.97 34.08 -1.35
CA THR A 416 -13.91 35.10 -1.50
C THR A 416 -13.20 34.98 -2.84
N GLY A 417 -12.93 33.75 -3.29
CA GLY A 417 -12.33 33.44 -4.59
C GLY A 417 -13.17 33.94 -5.77
N ALA A 418 -14.50 33.86 -5.68
CA ALA A 418 -15.39 34.44 -6.71
C ALA A 418 -15.26 35.96 -6.83
N ILE A 419 -14.91 36.67 -5.74
CA ILE A 419 -14.65 38.11 -5.78
C ILE A 419 -13.27 38.38 -6.40
N PHE A 420 -12.25 37.61 -6.01
CA PHE A 420 -10.90 37.77 -6.58
C PHE A 420 -10.84 37.46 -8.08
N SER A 421 -11.65 36.53 -8.58
CA SER A 421 -11.75 36.26 -10.02
C SER A 421 -12.63 37.26 -10.76
N ALA A 422 -13.51 38.00 -10.05
CA ALA A 422 -14.54 38.84 -10.64
C ALA A 422 -13.98 39.85 -11.64
N LYS A 423 -12.89 40.54 -11.31
CA LYS A 423 -12.29 41.52 -12.22
C LYS A 423 -11.89 40.88 -13.55
N THR A 424 -11.17 39.75 -13.50
CA THR A 424 -10.76 39.03 -14.70
C THR A 424 -11.96 38.52 -15.50
N ASP A 425 -12.98 38.00 -14.81
CA ASP A 425 -14.20 37.50 -15.44
C ASP A 425 -15.02 38.61 -16.10
N LEU A 426 -15.06 39.80 -15.49
CA LEU A 426 -15.74 41.00 -15.97
C LEU A 426 -14.95 41.72 -17.07
N ASP A 427 -13.62 41.72 -17.03
CA ASP A 427 -12.78 42.25 -18.12
C ASP A 427 -12.94 41.38 -19.38
N ALA A 428 -12.98 40.05 -19.22
CA ALA A 428 -13.26 39.12 -20.31
C ALA A 428 -14.72 39.16 -20.80
N PHE A 429 -15.64 39.79 -20.04
CA PHE A 429 -17.05 39.85 -20.37
C PHE A 429 -17.30 40.57 -21.70
N HIS A 430 -16.62 41.70 -21.94
CA HIS A 430 -16.76 42.48 -23.17
C HIS A 430 -16.33 41.69 -24.41
N GLU A 431 -15.24 40.92 -24.29
CA GLU A 431 -14.77 40.04 -25.36
C GLU A 431 -15.80 38.94 -25.66
N ARG A 432 -16.34 38.29 -24.62
CA ARG A 432 -17.37 37.25 -24.77
C ARG A 432 -18.66 37.79 -25.37
N LEU A 433 -19.12 38.96 -24.92
CA LEU A 433 -20.31 39.62 -25.46
C LEU A 433 -20.12 39.97 -26.94
N THR A 434 -18.96 40.53 -27.30
CA THR A 434 -18.61 40.82 -28.71
C THR A 434 -18.58 39.56 -29.56
N ALA A 435 -17.99 38.48 -29.06
CA ALA A 435 -17.94 37.19 -29.74
C ALA A 435 -19.33 36.59 -29.96
N SER A 436 -20.20 36.59 -28.94
CA SER A 436 -21.58 36.10 -29.06
C SER A 436 -22.42 36.94 -30.02
N ILE A 437 -22.26 38.27 -30.04
CA ILE A 437 -22.90 39.14 -31.06
C ILE A 437 -22.45 38.71 -32.46
N GLY A 438 -21.15 38.49 -32.68
CA GLY A 438 -20.61 38.05 -33.97
C GLY A 438 -21.13 36.67 -34.40
N SER A 439 -21.20 35.71 -33.45
CA SER A 439 -21.71 34.36 -33.67
C SER A 439 -23.17 34.38 -34.11
N VAL A 440 -24.05 35.04 -33.34
CA VAL A 440 -25.49 35.15 -33.68
C VAL A 440 -25.67 35.92 -35.00
N SER A 441 -24.90 36.97 -35.26
CA SER A 441 -24.97 37.72 -36.54
C SER A 441 -24.61 36.85 -37.76
N THR A 442 -23.63 35.96 -37.59
CA THR A 442 -23.23 35.00 -38.62
C THR A 442 -24.34 33.98 -38.84
N ALA A 443 -24.88 33.41 -37.76
CA ALA A 443 -25.98 32.47 -37.82
C ALA A 443 -27.24 33.04 -38.49
N VAL A 444 -27.58 34.30 -38.19
CA VAL A 444 -28.68 35.04 -38.86
C VAL A 444 -28.43 35.13 -40.36
N SER A 445 -27.21 35.44 -40.78
CA SER A 445 -26.84 35.54 -42.19
C SER A 445 -26.92 34.19 -42.90
N ASP A 446 -26.50 33.11 -42.24
CA ASP A 446 -26.57 31.76 -42.80
C ASP A 446 -28.00 31.23 -42.89
N VAL A 447 -28.84 31.43 -41.87
CA VAL A 447 -30.25 31.05 -41.93
C VAL A 447 -30.97 31.83 -43.04
N LYS A 448 -30.73 33.14 -43.19
CA LYS A 448 -31.30 33.96 -44.29
C LYS A 448 -30.87 33.45 -45.68
N ARG A 449 -29.68 32.87 -45.80
CA ARG A 449 -29.17 32.29 -47.06
C ARG A 449 -29.75 30.91 -47.37
N LEU A 450 -29.99 30.10 -46.34
CA LEU A 450 -30.43 28.71 -46.48
C LEU A 450 -31.96 28.56 -46.49
N ASP A 451 -32.69 29.39 -45.75
CA ASP A 451 -34.15 29.37 -45.70
C ASP A 451 -34.78 30.14 -46.87
N SER A 452 -34.99 29.43 -47.98
CA SER A 452 -35.69 29.99 -49.15
C SER A 452 -37.19 30.21 -48.94
N SER A 453 -37.76 29.67 -47.85
CA SER A 453 -39.20 29.68 -47.57
C SER A 453 -39.65 30.78 -46.60
N ASN A 454 -38.69 31.49 -45.99
CA ASN A 454 -38.90 32.48 -44.94
C ASN A 454 -39.67 31.95 -43.71
N ALA A 455 -39.64 30.63 -43.48
CA ALA A 455 -40.35 29.97 -42.38
C ALA A 455 -39.81 30.40 -41.00
N PHE A 456 -38.55 30.83 -40.92
CA PHE A 456 -37.90 31.23 -39.65
C PHE A 456 -37.90 32.74 -39.39
N SER A 457 -38.67 33.53 -40.14
CA SER A 457 -38.71 35.00 -40.00
C SER A 457 -38.91 35.50 -38.55
N PRO A 458 -39.85 34.95 -37.75
CA PRO A 458 -40.03 35.38 -36.36
C PRO A 458 -38.80 35.17 -35.47
N LEU A 459 -38.04 34.09 -35.69
CA LEU A 459 -36.82 33.83 -34.94
C LEU A 459 -35.69 34.78 -35.35
N LEU A 460 -35.61 35.11 -36.65
CA LEU A 460 -34.64 36.09 -37.15
C LEU A 460 -34.91 37.48 -36.54
N ASP A 461 -36.18 37.86 -36.39
CA ASP A 461 -36.56 39.10 -35.70
C ASP A 461 -36.14 39.07 -34.20
N GLU A 462 -36.33 37.93 -33.51
CA GLU A 462 -35.85 37.74 -32.14
C GLU A 462 -34.33 37.81 -32.04
N ALA A 463 -33.61 37.24 -33.01
CA ALA A 463 -32.14 37.26 -33.07
C ALA A 463 -31.59 38.66 -33.33
N ASP A 464 -32.20 39.40 -34.27
CA ASP A 464 -31.85 40.80 -34.55
C ASP A 464 -32.13 41.68 -33.30
N ALA A 465 -33.20 41.40 -32.55
CA ALA A 465 -33.48 42.05 -31.26
C ALA A 465 -32.44 41.70 -30.17
N ALA A 466 -31.99 40.44 -30.09
CA ALA A 466 -30.94 39.99 -29.18
C ALA A 466 -29.60 40.66 -29.48
N ILE A 467 -29.22 40.76 -30.77
CA ILE A 467 -28.04 41.49 -31.25
C ILE A 467 -28.13 42.96 -30.85
N ALA A 468 -29.26 43.62 -31.11
CA ALA A 468 -29.47 45.03 -30.76
C ALA A 468 -29.42 45.28 -29.24
N ARG A 469 -29.82 44.29 -28.43
CA ARG A 469 -29.67 44.32 -26.98
C ARG A 469 -28.20 44.20 -26.56
N GLY A 470 -27.46 43.25 -27.14
CA GLY A 470 -26.02 43.09 -26.91
C GLY A 470 -25.20 44.32 -27.30
N GLN A 471 -25.51 44.94 -28.43
CA GLN A 471 -24.85 46.17 -28.89
C GLN A 471 -25.11 47.35 -27.95
N ARG A 472 -26.33 47.47 -27.39
CA ARG A 472 -26.63 48.47 -26.36
C ARG A 472 -25.86 48.18 -25.07
N ALA A 473 -25.83 46.93 -24.63
CA ALA A 473 -25.04 46.52 -23.47
C ALA A 473 -23.54 46.87 -23.60
N LEU A 474 -22.95 46.83 -24.80
CA LEU A 474 -21.56 47.25 -25.04
C LEU A 474 -21.32 48.76 -24.96
N VAL A 475 -22.36 49.59 -25.15
CA VAL A 475 -22.22 51.05 -25.26
C VAL A 475 -22.72 51.77 -24.01
N SER A 476 -23.78 51.26 -23.39
CA SER A 476 -24.45 51.91 -22.26
C SER A 476 -24.40 51.09 -20.97
N ASP A 477 -23.71 49.95 -20.96
CA ASP A 477 -23.66 49.00 -19.84
C ASP A 477 -25.07 48.66 -19.28
N GLU A 478 -26.08 48.68 -20.16
CA GLU A 478 -27.47 48.41 -19.82
C GLU A 478 -27.69 46.89 -19.79
N ASP A 479 -27.87 46.34 -18.58
CA ASP A 479 -28.09 44.91 -18.33
C ASP A 479 -27.16 43.96 -19.14
N PRO A 480 -25.84 44.12 -19.01
CA PRO A 480 -24.88 43.37 -19.81
C PRO A 480 -25.00 41.87 -19.59
N LEU A 481 -25.10 41.39 -18.34
CA LEU A 481 -25.27 39.97 -18.05
C LEU A 481 -26.51 39.37 -18.72
N GLY A 482 -27.66 40.06 -18.61
CA GLY A 482 -28.90 39.63 -19.26
C GLY A 482 -28.78 39.64 -20.80
N ALA A 483 -28.03 40.58 -21.37
CA ALA A 483 -27.77 40.61 -22.82
C ALA A 483 -26.90 39.43 -23.29
N LEU A 484 -25.85 39.07 -22.54
CA LEU A 484 -25.03 37.90 -22.87
C LEU A 484 -25.82 36.60 -22.73
N GLU A 485 -26.61 36.45 -21.67
CA GLU A 485 -27.47 35.28 -21.48
C GLU A 485 -28.47 35.13 -22.63
N ASN A 486 -29.13 36.23 -23.02
CA ASN A 486 -30.06 36.25 -24.14
C ASN A 486 -29.40 35.87 -25.48
N LEU A 487 -28.18 36.34 -25.74
CA LEU A 487 -27.42 35.97 -26.93
C LEU A 487 -27.01 34.49 -26.94
N ARG A 488 -26.61 33.92 -25.81
CA ARG A 488 -26.25 32.50 -25.72
C ARG A 488 -27.45 31.57 -25.91
N ASP A 489 -28.61 31.94 -25.36
CA ASP A 489 -29.86 31.21 -25.63
C ASP A 489 -30.21 31.25 -27.12
N MET A 490 -30.09 32.44 -27.75
CA MET A 490 -30.32 32.60 -29.18
C MET A 490 -29.34 31.78 -30.03
N GLU A 491 -28.06 31.77 -29.68
CA GLU A 491 -27.02 30.99 -30.35
C GLU A 491 -27.37 29.49 -30.37
N LEU A 492 -27.79 28.93 -29.22
CA LEU A 492 -28.22 27.53 -29.13
C LEU A 492 -29.44 27.23 -30.02
N ARG A 493 -30.42 28.14 -30.04
CA ARG A 493 -31.64 28.00 -30.86
C ARG A 493 -31.33 28.09 -32.36
N MET A 494 -30.43 28.99 -32.75
CA MET A 494 -30.00 29.17 -34.14
C MET A 494 -29.16 27.99 -34.65
N GLU A 495 -28.26 27.45 -33.82
CA GLU A 495 -27.45 26.27 -34.15
C GLU A 495 -28.32 25.04 -34.43
N ALA A 496 -29.35 24.82 -33.61
CA ALA A 496 -30.31 23.74 -33.83
C ALA A 496 -30.98 23.84 -35.20
N ILE A 497 -31.34 25.04 -35.65
CA ILE A 497 -31.99 25.27 -36.95
C ILE A 497 -31.01 25.15 -38.10
N LEU A 498 -29.81 25.73 -37.98
CA LEU A 498 -28.76 25.58 -38.99
C LEU A 498 -28.42 24.11 -39.23
N THR A 499 -28.37 23.31 -38.17
CA THR A 499 -28.23 21.86 -38.29
C THR A 499 -29.36 21.25 -39.13
N THR A 500 -30.62 21.64 -38.90
CA THR A 500 -31.76 21.13 -39.69
C THR A 500 -31.78 21.61 -41.15
N LEU A 501 -31.25 22.80 -41.43
CA LEU A 501 -31.23 23.39 -42.77
C LEU A 501 -30.05 22.88 -43.62
N THR A 502 -28.98 22.42 -42.98
CA THR A 502 -27.79 21.87 -43.65
C THR A 502 -27.85 20.35 -43.83
N THR A 503 -28.75 19.67 -43.13
CA THR A 503 -29.00 18.22 -43.25
C THR A 503 -30.13 17.86 -44.21
N GLN A 504 -30.89 18.86 -44.68
CA GLN A 504 -31.84 18.76 -45.81
C GLN A 504 -31.12 19.05 -47.12
#